data_AF-A0A7J6WP10-F1
#
_entry.id   AF-A0A7J6WP10-F1
#
_cell.length_a   1.000
_cell.length_b   1.000
_cell.length_c   1.000
_cell.angle_alpha   90.00
_cell.angle_beta   90.00
_cell.angle_gamma   90.00
#
_symmetry.space_group_name_H-M   'P 1'
#
loop_
_entity.id
_entity.type
_entity.pdbx_description
1 polymer ?
#
loop_
_entity_poly.entity_id
_entity_poly.type
_entity_poly.pdbx_seq_one_letter_code
_entity_poly.pdbx_strand_id
1 'polypeptide(L)'
;MIADEYGTTEATLLRLNGLANPNDLQADSVLDVPLKVCTSMISTTSLDYPLLVPNGTYTFTANNCVQCKCDASNNWTLQCEPSPNGVKIANWTRCPSTQCQNNPNLSIGNTSSSNCGPACSYAGYNSQTILTTAVSSTCPTTDGAQRPSNGAIKIGLRWLSGIWLLIALELGILGFGLL
;
A
#
# COMPACT_ATOMS: atom_id res chain seq x y z
N MET A 1 -4.08 17.02 -17.91
CA MET A 1 -4.85 18.09 -17.24
C MET A 1 -4.43 18.11 -15.77
N ILE A 2 -4.45 19.26 -15.08
CA ILE A 2 -3.97 19.37 -13.68
C ILE A 2 -4.69 18.37 -12.75
N ALA A 3 -6.00 18.18 -12.95
CA ALA A 3 -6.78 17.25 -12.13
C ALA A 3 -6.25 15.80 -12.19
N ASP A 4 -5.91 15.31 -13.39
CA ASP A 4 -5.41 13.94 -13.57
C ASP A 4 -4.04 13.75 -12.89
N GLU A 5 -3.17 14.75 -12.99
CA GLU A 5 -1.82 14.73 -12.40
C GLU A 5 -1.88 14.49 -10.88
N TYR A 6 -2.83 15.14 -10.21
CA TYR A 6 -2.98 15.08 -8.76
C TYR A 6 -4.08 14.12 -8.30
N GLY A 7 -4.65 13.32 -9.20
CA GLY A 7 -5.66 12.31 -8.88
C GLY A 7 -6.95 12.89 -8.29
N THR A 8 -7.35 14.08 -8.73
CA THR A 8 -8.59 14.77 -8.35
C THR A 8 -9.50 14.96 -9.57
N THR A 9 -10.63 15.64 -9.40
CA THR A 9 -11.54 15.98 -10.52
C THR A 9 -11.53 17.47 -10.81
N GLU A 10 -11.75 17.84 -12.07
CA GLU A 10 -11.87 19.24 -12.48
C GLU A 10 -12.94 19.99 -11.67
N ALA A 11 -14.12 19.38 -11.50
CA ALA A 11 -15.18 19.94 -10.67
C ALA A 11 -14.74 20.19 -9.22
N THR A 12 -13.87 19.34 -8.66
CA THR A 12 -13.31 19.55 -7.31
C THR A 12 -12.35 20.72 -7.30
N LEU A 13 -11.47 20.84 -8.30
CA LEU A 13 -10.54 21.97 -8.42
C LEU A 13 -11.30 23.29 -8.58
N LEU A 14 -12.27 23.36 -9.49
CA LEU A 14 -13.06 24.57 -9.71
C LEU A 14 -13.78 25.01 -8.43
N ARG A 15 -14.45 24.08 -7.76
CA ARG A 15 -15.18 24.36 -6.52
C ARG A 15 -14.25 24.84 -5.40
N LEU A 16 -13.10 24.19 -5.22
CA LEU A 16 -12.16 24.55 -4.15
C LEU A 16 -11.55 25.95 -4.37
N ASN A 17 -11.40 26.35 -5.63
CA ASN A 17 -10.75 27.61 -6.02
C ASN A 17 -11.73 28.72 -6.41
N GLY A 18 -13.04 28.52 -6.22
CA GLY A 18 -14.06 29.53 -6.53
C GLY A 18 -14.17 29.87 -8.03
N LEU A 19 -13.80 28.94 -8.92
CA LEU A 19 -13.88 29.12 -10.36
C LEU A 19 -15.21 28.58 -10.90
N ALA A 20 -15.84 29.32 -11.81
CA ALA A 20 -17.08 28.87 -12.48
C ALA A 20 -16.77 28.04 -13.73
N ASN A 21 -15.69 28.37 -14.43
CA ASN A 21 -15.23 27.69 -15.64
C ASN A 21 -13.70 27.44 -15.58
N PRO A 22 -13.19 26.34 -16.17
CA PRO A 22 -11.74 26.11 -16.28
C PRO A 22 -10.97 27.22 -17.00
N ASN A 23 -11.62 27.91 -17.95
CA ASN A 23 -11.01 29.01 -18.69
C ASN A 23 -10.81 30.28 -17.84
N ASP A 24 -11.44 30.34 -16.65
CA ASP A 24 -11.23 31.44 -15.70
C ASP A 24 -9.88 31.31 -14.96
N LEU A 25 -9.21 30.15 -15.07
CA LEU A 25 -7.89 29.92 -14.50
C LEU A 25 -6.83 30.71 -15.28
N GLN A 26 -6.22 31.68 -14.61
CA GLN A 26 -5.18 32.54 -15.18
C GLN A 26 -3.79 31.94 -14.96
N ALA A 27 -2.86 32.24 -15.88
CA ALA A 27 -1.45 31.93 -15.68
C ALA A 27 -0.94 32.59 -14.39
N ASP A 28 0.02 31.93 -13.73
CA ASP A 28 0.64 32.38 -12.47
C ASP A 28 -0.33 32.50 -11.27
N SER A 29 -1.57 32.02 -11.40
CA SER A 29 -2.48 31.92 -10.26
C SER A 29 -2.10 30.79 -9.32
N VAL A 30 -2.33 31.00 -8.02
CA VAL A 30 -2.23 29.95 -7.01
C VAL A 30 -3.48 29.09 -7.08
N LEU A 31 -3.28 27.78 -7.21
CA LEU A 31 -4.36 26.79 -7.27
C LEU A 31 -4.24 25.84 -6.08
N ASP A 32 -5.27 25.81 -5.25
CA ASP A 32 -5.43 24.81 -4.20
C ASP A 32 -5.77 23.46 -4.84
N VAL A 33 -4.91 22.47 -4.62
CA VAL A 33 -5.06 21.13 -5.16
C VAL A 33 -5.15 20.12 -4.02
N PRO A 34 -6.30 19.42 -3.86
CA PRO A 34 -6.43 18.41 -2.82
C PRO A 34 -5.67 17.16 -3.24
N LEU A 35 -4.71 16.74 -2.43
CA LEU A 35 -3.98 15.51 -2.64
C LEU A 35 -4.67 14.35 -1.93
N LYS A 36 -4.81 13.23 -2.61
CA LYS A 36 -5.25 11.99 -1.97
C LYS A 36 -4.14 11.47 -1.06
N VAL A 37 -4.52 11.12 0.17
CA VAL A 37 -3.60 10.63 1.22
C VAL A 37 -3.95 9.21 1.62
N CYS A 38 -3.03 8.54 2.29
CA CYS A 38 -3.29 7.23 2.84
C CYS A 38 -4.14 7.28 4.13
N THR A 39 -5.01 6.29 4.29
CA THR A 39 -5.75 6.01 5.52
C THR A 39 -4.78 5.55 6.60
N SER A 40 -4.95 6.03 7.83
CA SER A 40 -4.11 5.70 8.98
C SER A 40 -4.95 5.22 10.17
N MET A 41 -4.29 4.64 11.18
CA MET A 41 -4.90 4.25 12.46
C MET A 41 -4.61 5.28 13.56
N ILE A 42 -4.26 6.50 13.19
CA ILE A 42 -3.83 7.52 14.14
C ILE A 42 -5.03 8.00 14.95
N SER A 43 -4.90 7.89 16.28
CA SER A 43 -5.92 8.33 17.21
C SER A 43 -6.18 9.83 17.08
N THR A 44 -7.44 10.25 17.21
CA THR A 44 -7.83 11.66 17.27
C THR A 44 -7.24 12.41 18.47
N THR A 45 -6.75 11.66 19.47
CA THR A 45 -6.08 12.20 20.66
C THR A 45 -4.56 12.30 20.52
N SER A 46 -4.02 11.87 19.37
CA SER A 46 -2.58 11.96 19.10
C SER A 46 -2.11 13.40 18.88
N LEU A 47 -0.87 13.70 19.24
CA LEU A 47 -0.27 15.01 19.00
C LEU A 47 0.05 15.29 17.52
N ASP A 48 0.07 14.27 16.67
CA ASP A 48 0.19 14.39 15.21
C ASP A 48 -1.14 14.19 14.47
N TYR A 49 -2.28 14.25 15.15
CA TYR A 49 -3.57 14.17 14.47
C TYR A 49 -3.97 15.52 13.84
N PRO A 50 -4.43 15.54 12.57
CA PRO A 50 -4.39 14.46 11.58
C PRO A 50 -3.03 14.38 10.86
N LEU A 51 -2.45 13.18 10.77
CA LEU A 51 -1.24 12.96 9.97
C LEU A 51 -1.64 12.62 8.54
N LEU A 52 -1.33 13.53 7.62
CA LEU A 52 -1.70 13.45 6.21
C LEU A 52 -0.43 13.21 5.38
N VAL A 53 -0.36 12.09 4.67
CA VAL A 53 0.78 11.74 3.82
C VAL A 53 0.27 11.41 2.41
N PRO A 54 0.55 12.27 1.42
CA PRO A 54 0.19 12.03 0.02
C PRO A 54 0.93 10.85 -0.62
N ASN A 55 0.36 10.30 -1.69
CA ASN A 55 0.97 9.23 -2.47
C ASN A 55 2.41 9.57 -2.92
N GLY A 56 3.33 8.61 -2.79
CA GLY A 56 4.73 8.75 -3.20
C GLY A 56 5.59 9.58 -2.25
N THR A 57 5.05 10.00 -1.09
CA THR A 57 5.77 10.81 -0.11
C THR A 57 5.93 10.09 1.23
N TYR A 58 6.77 10.66 2.08
CA TYR A 58 6.98 10.20 3.45
C TYR A 58 7.12 11.38 4.41
N THR A 59 6.95 11.11 5.70
CA THR A 59 7.15 12.07 6.78
C THR A 59 7.76 11.40 8.01
N PHE A 60 8.44 12.19 8.83
CA PHE A 60 8.89 11.79 10.16
C PHE A 60 7.92 12.37 11.20
N THR A 61 7.45 11.51 12.09
CA THR A 61 6.56 11.88 13.20
C THR A 61 7.07 11.30 14.51
N ALA A 62 6.34 11.52 15.61
CA ALA A 62 6.71 11.13 16.96
C ALA A 62 8.16 11.52 17.24
N ASN A 63 8.47 12.82 17.13
CA ASN A 63 9.80 13.33 17.46
C ASN A 63 10.93 12.72 16.62
N ASN A 64 10.64 12.40 15.35
CA ASN A 64 11.51 11.72 14.40
C ASN A 64 11.84 10.26 14.76
N CYS A 65 10.99 9.60 15.54
CA CYS A 65 11.14 8.19 15.87
C CYS A 65 10.39 7.26 14.94
N VAL A 66 9.39 7.74 14.22
CA VAL A 66 8.59 6.94 13.28
C VAL A 66 8.61 7.61 11.91
N GLN A 67 8.93 6.84 10.89
CA GLN A 67 8.78 7.25 9.50
C GLN A 67 7.51 6.64 8.94
N CYS A 68 6.65 7.46 8.34
CA CYS A 68 5.44 7.01 7.68
C CYS A 68 5.47 7.40 6.21
N LYS A 69 5.16 6.46 5.32
CA LYS A 69 5.07 6.65 3.87
C LYS A 69 3.70 6.26 3.35
N CYS A 70 3.29 6.90 2.26
CA CYS A 70 2.08 6.56 1.55
C CYS A 70 2.39 6.13 0.12
N ASP A 71 1.83 4.99 -0.27
CA ASP A 71 1.94 4.44 -1.61
C ASP A 71 0.57 3.86 -2.01
N ALA A 72 0.04 4.34 -3.12
CA ALA A 72 -1.24 3.93 -3.68
C ALA A 72 -1.30 2.42 -3.96
N SER A 73 -0.17 1.77 -4.26
CA SER A 73 -0.08 0.31 -4.46
C SER A 73 -0.35 -0.48 -3.18
N ASN A 74 -0.25 0.14 -2.00
CA ASN A 74 -0.55 -0.48 -0.70
C ASN A 74 -1.98 -0.20 -0.25
N ASN A 75 -2.94 -0.24 -1.19
CA ASN A 75 -4.37 -0.01 -0.95
C ASN A 75 -4.64 1.31 -0.21
N TRP A 76 -3.84 2.35 -0.47
CA TRP A 76 -3.94 3.64 0.24
C TRP A 76 -3.87 3.51 1.77
N THR A 77 -3.13 2.54 2.29
CA THR A 77 -2.90 2.38 3.74
C THR A 77 -1.55 2.96 4.12
N LEU A 78 -1.51 3.79 5.16
CA LEU A 78 -0.29 4.43 5.64
C LEU A 78 0.66 3.37 6.19
N GLN A 79 1.87 3.30 5.64
CA GLN A 79 2.90 2.35 6.06
C GLN A 79 3.88 3.08 6.96
N CYS A 80 3.99 2.67 8.21
CA CYS A 80 4.95 3.26 9.15
C CYS A 80 5.97 2.22 9.60
N GLU A 81 7.17 2.69 9.92
CA GLU A 81 8.30 1.92 10.44
C GLU A 81 9.12 2.78 11.42
N PRO A 82 9.91 2.16 12.32
CA PRO A 82 10.89 2.91 13.10
C PRO A 82 11.80 3.73 12.18
N SER A 83 12.11 4.96 12.57
CA SER A 83 12.95 5.82 11.76
C SER A 83 14.33 5.20 11.51
N PRO A 84 14.91 5.38 10.32
CA PRO A 84 16.20 4.81 9.97
C PRO A 84 17.31 5.42 10.83
N ASN A 85 18.41 4.67 10.93
CA ASN A 85 19.59 5.12 11.66
C ASN A 85 20.13 6.44 11.08
N GLY A 86 20.54 7.35 11.96
CA GLY A 86 21.12 8.65 11.58
C GLY A 86 20.13 9.82 11.55
N VAL A 87 18.83 9.55 11.66
CA VAL A 87 17.83 10.61 11.88
C VAL A 87 17.99 11.17 13.30
N LYS A 88 18.13 12.50 13.41
CA LYS A 88 18.23 13.18 14.71
C LYS A 88 16.88 13.16 15.41
N ILE A 89 16.84 12.58 16.61
CA ILE A 89 15.66 12.58 17.48
C ILE A 89 15.42 14.01 17.97
N ALA A 90 14.17 14.46 17.94
CA ALA A 90 13.76 15.75 18.48
C ALA A 90 13.12 15.55 19.87
N ASN A 91 13.29 16.45 20.83
CA ASN A 91 12.58 16.48 22.13
C ASN A 91 12.70 15.24 23.06
N TRP A 92 13.26 14.12 22.60
CA TRP A 92 13.52 12.91 23.36
C TRP A 92 14.99 12.53 23.28
N THR A 93 15.52 11.96 24.37
CA THR A 93 16.90 11.44 24.40
C THR A 93 17.03 10.14 23.61
N ARG A 94 15.95 9.32 23.60
CA ARG A 94 15.84 8.07 22.86
C ARG A 94 14.39 7.82 22.48
N CYS A 95 14.18 7.16 21.35
CA CYS A 95 12.85 6.77 20.91
C CYS A 95 12.18 5.80 21.91
N PRO A 96 10.91 6.05 22.30
CA PRO A 96 10.08 5.09 23.02
C PRO A 96 9.90 3.78 22.24
N SER A 97 9.38 2.76 22.92
CA SER A 97 9.11 1.47 22.29
C SER A 97 8.07 1.60 21.17
N THR A 98 8.33 0.95 20.04
CA THR A 98 7.42 0.79 18.90
C THR A 98 6.73 -0.57 18.89
N GLN A 99 6.76 -1.29 20.02
CA GLN A 99 6.13 -2.60 20.16
C GLN A 99 4.61 -2.46 20.26
N CYS A 100 3.91 -3.42 19.66
CA CYS A 100 2.47 -3.45 19.72
C CYS A 100 1.98 -3.88 21.10
N GLN A 101 0.89 -3.24 21.54
CA GLN A 101 0.25 -3.55 22.80
C GLN A 101 -0.14 -5.04 22.85
N ASN A 102 0.25 -5.71 23.93
CA ASN A 102 0.02 -7.14 24.18
C ASN A 102 0.76 -8.12 23.23
N ASN A 103 1.69 -7.66 22.39
CA ASN A 103 2.50 -8.54 21.56
C ASN A 103 3.96 -8.04 21.42
N PRO A 104 4.88 -8.49 22.31
CA PRO A 104 6.26 -7.97 22.34
C PRO A 104 7.09 -8.34 21.10
N ASN A 105 6.66 -9.36 20.35
CA ASN A 105 7.34 -9.82 19.14
C ASN A 105 6.88 -9.06 17.88
N LEU A 106 5.87 -8.20 18.02
CA LEU A 106 5.31 -7.42 16.92
C LEU A 106 5.59 -5.94 17.17
N SER A 107 6.19 -5.27 16.20
CA SER A 107 6.50 -3.84 16.25
C SER A 107 6.03 -3.18 14.96
N ILE A 108 5.90 -1.86 14.98
CA ILE A 108 5.57 -1.07 13.79
C ILE A 108 6.49 -1.49 12.63
N GLY A 109 5.92 -1.69 11.44
CA GLY A 109 6.65 -2.10 10.23
C GLY A 109 6.94 -3.61 10.13
N ASN A 110 6.71 -4.39 11.19
CA ASN A 110 6.85 -5.84 11.16
C ASN A 110 5.48 -6.53 10.97
N THR A 111 5.41 -7.49 10.06
CA THR A 111 4.28 -8.41 9.93
C THR A 111 4.64 -9.71 10.62
N SER A 112 3.75 -10.28 11.43
CA SER A 112 3.97 -11.64 11.96
C SER A 112 4.32 -12.61 10.83
N SER A 113 5.14 -13.62 11.10
CA SER A 113 5.75 -14.54 10.11
C SER A 113 4.79 -15.36 9.23
N SER A 114 3.48 -15.31 9.47
CA SER A 114 2.47 -15.75 8.51
C SER A 114 2.04 -14.56 7.64
N ASN A 115 1.88 -14.75 6.32
CA ASN A 115 1.26 -13.79 5.38
C ASN A 115 -0.21 -13.43 5.73
N CYS A 116 -0.62 -13.75 6.94
CA CYS A 116 -1.96 -13.86 7.48
C CYS A 116 -1.85 -13.82 9.01
N GLY A 117 -1.32 -12.74 9.56
CA GLY A 117 -1.33 -12.54 11.00
C GLY A 117 -1.40 -11.06 11.35
N PRO A 118 -1.56 -10.72 12.63
CA PRO A 118 -1.79 -9.34 13.05
C PRO A 118 -0.59 -8.47 12.66
N ALA A 119 -0.88 -7.32 12.06
CA ALA A 119 0.10 -6.28 11.77
C ALA A 119 0.09 -5.24 12.90
N CYS A 120 1.23 -4.60 13.14
CA CYS A 120 1.31 -3.48 14.09
C CYS A 120 1.24 -2.15 13.35
N SER A 121 0.18 -1.40 13.57
CA SER A 121 0.01 -0.07 12.99
C SER A 121 0.41 1.00 14.00
N TYR A 122 1.04 2.06 13.49
CA TYR A 122 1.24 3.29 14.24
C TYR A 122 -0.11 3.96 14.50
N ALA A 123 -0.37 4.29 15.77
CA ALA A 123 -1.62 4.89 16.22
C ALA A 123 -1.44 6.32 16.76
N GLY A 124 -0.27 6.93 16.54
CA GLY A 124 0.06 8.27 17.02
C GLY A 124 1.10 8.29 18.13
N TYR A 125 1.23 9.42 18.80
CA TYR A 125 2.08 9.58 19.98
C TYR A 125 1.53 10.65 20.92
N ASN A 126 1.95 10.59 22.18
CA ASN A 126 1.77 11.65 23.16
C ASN A 126 3.14 12.10 23.70
N SER A 127 3.16 13.00 24.69
CA SER A 127 4.41 13.54 25.24
C SER A 127 5.33 12.48 25.86
N GLN A 128 4.81 11.30 26.19
CA GLN A 128 5.53 10.25 26.92
C GLN A 128 5.90 9.05 26.04
N THR A 129 5.02 8.63 25.12
CA THR A 129 5.22 7.38 24.36
C THR A 129 4.64 7.45 22.95
N ILE A 130 5.10 6.50 22.13
CA ILE A 130 4.49 6.12 20.86
C ILE A 130 3.29 5.21 21.16
N LEU A 131 2.20 5.42 20.42
CA LEU A 131 0.97 4.64 20.47
C LEU A 131 0.93 3.69 19.28
N THR A 132 0.48 2.46 19.53
CA THR A 132 0.39 1.39 18.52
C THR A 132 -0.94 0.68 18.64
N THR A 133 -1.45 0.15 17.53
CA THR A 133 -2.61 -0.73 17.52
C THR A 133 -2.36 -2.00 16.72
N ALA A 134 -2.80 -3.13 17.23
CA ALA A 134 -2.80 -4.38 16.49
C ALA A 134 -3.95 -4.36 15.47
N VAL A 135 -3.64 -4.68 14.23
CA VAL A 135 -4.60 -4.75 13.13
C VAL A 135 -4.66 -6.21 12.67
N SER A 136 -5.83 -6.82 12.85
CA SER A 136 -6.07 -8.20 12.40
C SER A 136 -6.35 -8.21 10.90
N SER A 137 -5.63 -9.05 10.17
CA SER A 137 -5.96 -9.40 8.79
C SER A 137 -6.97 -10.55 8.81
N THR A 138 -8.19 -10.33 8.30
CA THR A 138 -9.12 -11.44 8.02
C THR A 138 -8.59 -12.22 6.84
N CYS A 139 -8.08 -13.41 7.09
CA CYS A 139 -7.69 -14.31 6.03
C CYS A 139 -8.88 -15.18 5.63
N PRO A 140 -8.96 -15.62 4.36
CA PRO A 140 -9.87 -16.69 4.00
C PRO A 140 -9.51 -17.92 4.85
N THR A 141 -10.39 -18.32 5.76
CA THR A 141 -10.25 -19.62 6.41
C THR A 141 -10.40 -20.67 5.33
N THR A 142 -9.35 -21.45 5.07
CA THR A 142 -9.58 -22.79 4.54
C THR A 142 -10.07 -23.64 5.70
N ASP A 143 -11.31 -23.41 6.13
CA ASP A 143 -11.95 -24.34 7.04
C ASP A 143 -12.06 -25.68 6.33
N GLY A 144 -11.48 -26.70 6.96
CA GLY A 144 -11.55 -28.10 6.54
C GLY A 144 -12.95 -28.68 6.68
N ALA A 145 -13.94 -28.06 6.06
CA ALA A 145 -15.21 -28.70 5.76
C ALA A 145 -15.03 -29.51 4.48
N GLN A 146 -15.22 -30.83 4.56
CA GLN A 146 -15.33 -31.72 3.40
C GLN A 146 -16.31 -31.10 2.38
N ARG A 147 -15.78 -30.52 1.31
CA ARG A 147 -16.58 -30.06 0.17
C ARG A 147 -16.68 -31.24 -0.79
N PRO A 148 -17.88 -31.67 -1.22
CA PRO A 148 -18.00 -32.56 -2.35
C PRO A 148 -17.37 -31.89 -3.57
N SER A 149 -16.47 -32.62 -4.21
CA SER A 149 -15.64 -32.21 -5.32
C SER A 149 -16.47 -31.64 -6.48
N ASN A 150 -16.41 -30.32 -6.66
CA ASN A 150 -16.62 -29.69 -7.96
C ASN A 150 -15.29 -29.04 -8.35
N GLY A 151 -14.43 -29.86 -8.95
CA GLY A 151 -13.13 -29.45 -9.46
C GLY A 151 -13.30 -28.56 -10.69
N ALA A 152 -13.11 -27.26 -10.52
CA ALA A 152 -12.69 -26.42 -11.63
C ALA A 152 -11.19 -26.62 -11.81
N ILE A 153 -10.82 -27.45 -12.78
CA ILE A 153 -9.42 -27.71 -13.14
C ILE A 153 -8.85 -26.42 -13.76
N LYS A 154 -8.00 -25.71 -13.00
CA LYS A 154 -7.11 -24.70 -13.60
C LYS A 154 -6.01 -25.47 -14.35
N ILE A 155 -6.19 -25.63 -15.66
CA ILE A 155 -5.15 -26.17 -16.55
C ILE A 155 -4.01 -25.15 -16.57
N GLY A 156 -2.95 -25.45 -15.81
CA GLY A 156 -1.68 -24.77 -15.94
C GLY A 156 -1.07 -25.10 -17.31
N LEU A 157 -0.75 -24.07 -18.09
CA LEU A 157 0.06 -24.19 -19.30
C LEU A 157 1.49 -24.60 -18.93
N ARG A 158 1.70 -25.90 -18.68
CA ARG A 158 3.02 -26.55 -18.57
C ARG A 158 3.20 -27.69 -19.58
N TRP A 159 2.43 -27.68 -20.69
CA TRP A 159 2.40 -28.76 -21.68
C TRP A 159 2.77 -28.35 -23.12
N LEU A 160 3.38 -27.17 -23.32
CA LEU A 160 3.78 -26.71 -24.66
C LEU A 160 5.25 -27.00 -25.03
N SER A 161 5.96 -27.89 -24.33
CA SER A 161 7.34 -28.28 -24.70
C SER A 161 7.43 -29.50 -25.63
N GLY A 162 6.33 -30.19 -25.93
CA GLY A 162 6.32 -31.39 -26.78
C GLY A 162 5.78 -31.20 -28.20
N ILE A 163 5.11 -30.07 -28.48
CA ILE A 163 4.38 -29.88 -29.76
C ILE A 163 5.32 -29.48 -30.92
N TRP A 164 6.53 -29.02 -30.63
CA TRP A 164 7.53 -28.70 -31.67
C TRP A 164 8.15 -29.93 -32.35
N LEU A 165 8.06 -31.13 -31.75
CA LEU A 165 8.63 -32.36 -32.33
C LEU A 165 7.70 -33.06 -33.33
N LEU A 166 6.40 -32.77 -33.31
CA LEU A 166 5.42 -33.41 -34.21
C LEU A 166 5.24 -32.67 -35.54
N ILE A 167 5.53 -31.36 -35.58
CA ILE A 167 5.45 -30.57 -36.83
C ILE A 167 6.61 -30.91 -37.78
N ALA A 168 7.76 -31.37 -37.26
CA ALA A 168 8.90 -31.76 -38.08
C ALA A 168 8.72 -33.11 -38.80
N LEU A 169 7.82 -33.98 -38.34
CA LEU A 169 7.60 -35.30 -38.93
C LEU A 169 6.58 -35.27 -40.10
N GLU A 170 5.67 -34.32 -40.13
CA GLU A 170 4.63 -34.22 -41.17
C GLU A 170 5.10 -33.47 -42.43
N LEU A 171 6.10 -32.57 -42.33
CA LEU A 171 6.70 -31.92 -43.51
C LEU A 171 7.74 -32.80 -44.24
N GLY A 172 8.12 -33.95 -43.67
CA GLY A 172 9.00 -34.92 -44.33
C GLY A 172 8.28 -35.92 -45.24
N ILE A 173 6.95 -36.09 -45.09
CA ILE A 173 6.18 -37.12 -45.82
C ILE A 173 5.49 -36.54 -47.06
N LEU A 174 5.30 -35.21 -47.14
CA LEU A 174 4.78 -34.54 -48.34
C LEU A 174 5.87 -34.18 -49.38
N GLY A 175 7.16 -34.45 -49.08
CA GLY A 175 8.30 -34.13 -49.96
C GLY A 175 8.81 -35.27 -50.86
N PHE A 176 8.32 -36.51 -50.71
CA PHE A 176 8.78 -37.68 -51.48
C PHE A 176 7.61 -38.48 -52.10
N GLY A 177 6.53 -37.79 -52.47
CA GLY A 177 5.38 -38.35 -53.19
C GLY A 177 5.28 -37.90 -54.66
N LEU A 178 6.35 -37.38 -55.25
CA LEU A 178 6.43 -37.03 -56.68
C LEU A 178 7.77 -37.50 -57.25
N LEU A 179 7.83 -38.81 -57.51
CA LEU A 179 8.62 -39.45 -58.55
C LEU A 179 7.79 -40.59 -59.13
#